data_AF-K8PHY6-F1
#
_entry.id   AF-K8PHY6-F1
#
_cell.length_a   1.000
_cell.length_b   1.000
_cell.length_c   1.000
_cell.angle_alpha   90.00
_cell.angle_beta   90.00
_cell.angle_gamma   90.00
#
_symmetry.space_group_name_H-M   'P 1'
#
loop_
_entity.id
_entity.type
_entity.pdbx_description
1 polymer ?
#
loop_
_entity_poly.entity_id
_entity_poly.type
_entity_poly.pdbx_seq_one_letter_code
_entity_poly.pdbx_strand_id
1 'polypeptide(L)'
;MNQPAKFDQDERTTPVGLFNYARSYWHSAEALSVAKVQVTHPEAPKSFLFYHAIELYLKAYLRGIGKTVSDLIKVRHNVISLSSMAKEQGLQIAYDIDEVLRLMDSDDNVMRSRYISTGLYNAASEDALSEACKYLDAQVGVELSKRNFPIRLSEPMRSEAAQVDELGNIESDLDSLSRKEREIVGYLLHHNLRLFTADADGGYANTLIARGIIRVALRHGQVYSPSDVPMEVPRPIWTLLKRHREHFPYVCSDHDPDPWRVGFFERL
;
A
#
# COMPACT_ATOMS: atom_id res chain seq x y z
N MET A 1 -35.86 32.20 -4.66
CA MET A 1 -34.97 31.14 -5.19
C MET A 1 -35.10 29.93 -4.27
N ASN A 2 -35.79 28.88 -4.72
CA ASN A 2 -35.92 27.63 -3.95
C ASN A 2 -34.59 26.88 -3.99
N GLN A 3 -34.00 26.61 -2.82
CA GLN A 3 -32.99 25.58 -2.70
C GLN A 3 -33.63 24.24 -3.08
N PRO A 4 -33.04 23.43 -3.97
CA PRO A 4 -33.54 22.07 -4.19
C PRO A 4 -33.51 21.33 -2.84
N ALA A 5 -34.62 20.64 -2.53
CA ALA A 5 -34.82 19.98 -1.25
C ALA A 5 -33.67 18.99 -0.98
N LYS A 6 -33.02 19.12 0.19
CA LYS A 6 -31.90 18.26 0.66
C LYS A 6 -32.11 16.75 0.46
N PHE A 7 -33.36 16.29 0.46
CA PHE A 7 -33.73 14.89 0.22
C PHE A 7 -33.29 14.37 -1.17
N ASP A 8 -33.29 15.20 -2.22
CA ASP A 8 -32.91 14.78 -3.58
C ASP A 8 -31.43 14.36 -3.67
N GLN A 9 -30.55 15.01 -2.90
CA GLN A 9 -29.12 14.77 -3.03
C GLN A 9 -28.65 13.48 -2.33
N ASP A 10 -29.28 13.14 -1.19
CA ASP A 10 -29.01 11.90 -0.45
C ASP A 10 -29.49 10.67 -1.24
N GLU A 11 -30.63 10.78 -1.92
CA GLU A 11 -31.16 9.71 -2.78
C GLU A 11 -30.32 9.52 -4.05
N ARG A 12 -29.78 10.61 -4.61
CA ARG A 12 -28.92 10.57 -5.81
C ARG A 12 -27.48 10.13 -5.53
N THR A 13 -27.03 10.19 -4.28
CA THR A 13 -25.68 9.83 -3.86
C THR A 13 -25.71 8.57 -3.00
N THR A 14 -25.91 7.44 -3.66
CA THR A 14 -26.04 6.13 -2.99
C THR A 14 -24.67 5.51 -2.65
N PRO A 15 -24.59 4.66 -1.62
CA PRO A 15 -23.36 3.91 -1.29
C PRO A 15 -22.83 3.12 -2.49
N VAL A 16 -23.73 2.42 -3.19
CA VAL A 16 -23.41 1.60 -4.37
C VAL A 16 -22.91 2.47 -5.53
N GLY A 17 -23.55 3.62 -5.76
CA GLY A 17 -23.12 4.56 -6.79
C GLY A 17 -21.70 5.08 -6.54
N LEU A 18 -21.40 5.50 -5.31
CA LEU A 18 -20.07 5.93 -4.92
C LEU A 18 -19.03 4.81 -5.06
N PHE A 19 -19.36 3.60 -4.62
CA PHE A 19 -18.47 2.44 -4.71
C PHE A 19 -18.10 2.09 -6.16
N ASN A 20 -19.10 2.02 -7.06
CA ASN A 20 -18.85 1.74 -8.48
C ASN A 20 -18.10 2.89 -9.17
N TYR A 21 -18.35 4.13 -8.74
CA TYR A 21 -17.63 5.27 -9.26
C TYR A 21 -16.16 5.26 -8.81
N ALA A 22 -15.88 4.89 -7.55
CA ALA A 22 -14.53 4.67 -7.05
C ALA A 22 -13.77 3.65 -7.90
N ARG A 23 -14.37 2.50 -8.20
CA ARG A 23 -13.80 1.49 -9.12
C ARG A 23 -13.46 2.05 -10.49
N SER A 24 -14.33 2.90 -11.04
CA SER A 24 -14.11 3.51 -12.35
C SER A 24 -12.85 4.38 -12.36
N TYR A 25 -12.64 5.17 -11.30
CA TYR A 25 -11.43 5.96 -11.13
C TYR A 25 -10.18 5.10 -10.93
N TRP A 26 -10.26 4.09 -10.07
CA TRP A 26 -9.14 3.17 -9.84
C TRP A 26 -8.70 2.46 -11.12
N HIS A 27 -9.63 1.80 -11.82
CA HIS A 27 -9.29 1.09 -13.06
C HIS A 27 -8.84 2.03 -14.19
N SER A 28 -9.31 3.28 -14.20
CA SER A 28 -8.81 4.29 -15.14
C SER A 28 -7.35 4.66 -14.84
N ALA A 29 -6.98 4.75 -13.56
CA ALA A 29 -5.60 5.00 -13.16
C ALA A 29 -4.69 3.84 -13.58
N GLU A 30 -5.10 2.59 -13.31
CA GLU A 30 -4.40 1.37 -13.76
C GLU A 30 -4.21 1.32 -15.29
N ALA A 31 -5.27 1.63 -16.04
CA ALA A 31 -5.20 1.64 -17.49
C ALA A 31 -4.21 2.69 -18.00
N LEU A 32 -4.14 3.87 -17.36
CA LEU A 32 -3.15 4.90 -17.69
C LEU A 32 -1.72 4.45 -17.35
N SER A 33 -1.52 3.75 -16.24
CA SER A 33 -0.24 3.16 -15.86
C SER A 33 0.27 2.17 -16.92
N VAL A 34 -0.61 1.29 -17.41
CA VAL A 34 -0.29 0.32 -18.47
C VAL A 34 -0.02 1.01 -19.80
N ALA A 35 -0.79 2.06 -20.13
CA ALA A 35 -0.69 2.76 -21.41
C ALA A 35 0.64 3.53 -21.58
N LYS A 36 1.33 3.88 -20.49
CA LYS A 36 2.64 4.59 -20.50
C LYS A 36 2.64 5.80 -21.45
N VAL A 37 1.60 6.62 -21.33
CA VAL A 37 1.36 7.78 -22.19
C VAL A 37 2.58 8.73 -22.13
N GLN A 38 3.09 9.10 -23.29
CA GLN A 38 4.26 9.99 -23.42
C GLN A 38 3.84 11.45 -23.24
N VAL A 39 3.85 11.92 -22.00
CA VAL A 39 3.54 13.30 -21.61
C VAL A 39 4.50 13.80 -20.54
N THR A 40 4.50 15.11 -20.27
CA THR A 40 5.46 15.76 -19.36
C THR A 40 5.29 15.34 -17.89
N HIS A 41 4.06 15.09 -17.44
CA HIS A 41 3.75 14.74 -16.05
C HIS A 41 2.75 13.58 -15.98
N PRO A 42 3.13 12.36 -16.39
CA PRO A 42 2.21 11.22 -16.47
C PRO A 42 1.73 10.77 -15.08
N GLU A 43 2.53 11.01 -14.04
CA GLU A 43 2.23 10.60 -12.66
C GLU A 43 1.08 11.41 -12.03
N ALA A 44 0.99 12.70 -12.32
CA ALA A 44 0.00 13.59 -11.73
C ALA A 44 -1.47 13.14 -11.94
N PRO A 45 -1.93 12.86 -13.19
CA PRO A 45 -3.29 12.39 -13.41
C PRO A 45 -3.53 11.00 -12.79
N LYS A 46 -2.55 10.09 -12.84
CA LYS A 46 -2.68 8.75 -12.22
C LYS A 46 -2.90 8.88 -10.71
N SER A 47 -2.03 9.60 -10.02
CA SER A 47 -2.14 9.85 -8.57
C SER A 47 -3.47 10.51 -8.21
N PHE A 48 -3.92 11.50 -8.98
CA PHE A 48 -5.22 12.14 -8.76
C PHE A 48 -6.38 11.15 -8.82
N LEU A 49 -6.39 10.27 -9.83
CA LEU A 49 -7.45 9.26 -10.00
C LEU A 49 -7.43 8.26 -8.83
N PHE A 50 -6.26 7.79 -8.38
CA PHE A 50 -6.18 6.94 -7.20
C PHE A 50 -6.64 7.65 -5.93
N TYR A 51 -6.21 8.88 -5.69
CA TYR A 51 -6.64 9.66 -4.52
C TYR A 51 -8.16 9.81 -4.48
N HIS A 52 -8.76 10.10 -5.64
CA HIS A 52 -10.20 10.25 -5.74
C HIS A 52 -10.94 8.92 -5.52
N ALA A 53 -10.43 7.81 -6.06
CA ALA A 53 -10.99 6.48 -5.81
C ALA A 53 -10.99 6.13 -4.31
N ILE A 54 -9.87 6.35 -3.62
CA ILE A 54 -9.73 6.12 -2.17
C ILE A 54 -10.75 6.94 -1.37
N GLU A 55 -10.88 8.24 -1.68
CA GLU A 55 -11.87 9.11 -1.04
C GLU A 55 -13.30 8.60 -1.25
N LEU A 56 -13.63 8.17 -2.48
CA LEU A 56 -14.95 7.66 -2.82
C LEU A 56 -15.27 6.33 -2.13
N TYR A 57 -14.30 5.42 -1.95
CA TYR A 57 -14.51 4.19 -1.18
C TYR A 57 -14.86 4.47 0.27
N LEU A 58 -14.11 5.39 0.93
CA LEU A 58 -14.41 5.77 2.32
C LEU A 58 -15.80 6.42 2.44
N LYS A 59 -16.17 7.27 1.48
CA LYS A 59 -17.51 7.88 1.42
C LYS A 59 -18.60 6.84 1.17
N ALA A 60 -18.35 5.85 0.32
CA ALA A 60 -19.28 4.75 0.07
C ALA A 60 -19.55 3.95 1.35
N TYR A 61 -18.50 3.60 2.10
CA TYR A 61 -18.63 2.96 3.41
C TYR A 61 -19.49 3.80 4.38
N LEU A 62 -19.13 5.08 4.54
CA LEU A 62 -19.82 5.98 5.47
C LEU A 62 -21.30 6.20 5.08
N ARG A 63 -21.63 6.30 3.79
CA ARG A 63 -23.02 6.30 3.33
C ARG A 63 -23.72 4.98 3.64
N GLY A 64 -23.02 3.85 3.46
CA GLY A 64 -23.55 2.51 3.70
C GLY A 64 -23.94 2.24 5.16
N ILE A 65 -23.26 2.89 6.11
CA ILE A 65 -23.63 2.86 7.54
C ILE A 65 -24.62 3.98 7.94
N GLY A 66 -25.11 4.78 6.98
CA GLY A 66 -26.18 5.75 7.21
C GLY A 66 -25.74 7.22 7.41
N LYS A 67 -24.47 7.59 7.22
CA LYS A 67 -24.08 9.02 7.21
C LYS A 67 -24.71 9.74 6.03
N THR A 68 -25.19 10.97 6.20
CA THR A 68 -25.80 11.75 5.10
C THR A 68 -24.74 12.42 4.22
N VAL A 69 -25.11 12.84 3.01
CA VAL A 69 -24.29 13.70 2.14
C VAL A 69 -23.91 14.99 2.88
N SER A 70 -24.82 15.54 3.69
CA SER A 70 -24.50 16.71 4.52
C SER A 70 -23.38 16.43 5.52
N ASP A 71 -23.33 15.23 6.11
CA ASP A 71 -22.24 14.85 7.01
C ASP A 71 -20.93 14.68 6.25
N LEU A 72 -20.96 14.08 5.06
CA LEU A 72 -19.77 13.94 4.22
C LEU A 72 -19.25 15.28 3.70
N ILE A 73 -20.13 16.24 3.40
CA ILE A 73 -19.75 17.59 2.97
C ILE A 73 -18.99 18.33 4.09
N LYS A 74 -19.35 18.13 5.36
CA LYS A 74 -18.64 18.76 6.50
C LYS A 74 -17.18 18.31 6.55
N VAL A 75 -16.92 17.06 6.19
CA VAL A 75 -15.59 16.45 6.14
C VAL A 75 -14.86 16.73 4.81
N ARG A 76 -15.60 17.23 3.81
CA ARG A 76 -15.14 17.60 2.46
C ARG A 76 -14.33 16.49 1.78
N HIS A 77 -13.05 16.76 1.51
CA HIS A 77 -12.08 15.90 0.83
C HIS A 77 -10.94 15.51 1.79
N ASN A 78 -11.10 15.72 3.11
CA ASN A 78 -10.08 15.36 4.07
C ASN A 78 -10.13 13.85 4.31
N VAL A 79 -9.21 13.14 3.66
CA VAL A 79 -9.14 11.68 3.64
C VAL A 79 -8.83 11.13 5.03
N ILE A 80 -8.08 11.86 5.86
CA ILE A 80 -7.78 11.45 7.24
C ILE A 80 -9.03 11.43 8.10
N SER A 81 -9.84 12.48 8.01
CA SER A 81 -11.09 12.59 8.75
C SER A 81 -12.10 11.53 8.30
N LEU A 82 -12.20 11.29 6.98
CA LEU A 82 -13.02 10.19 6.44
C LEU A 82 -12.56 8.82 6.97
N SER A 83 -11.25 8.58 6.97
CA SER A 83 -10.67 7.31 7.44
C SER A 83 -10.89 7.12 8.93
N SER A 84 -10.71 8.17 9.73
CA SER A 84 -10.90 8.14 11.19
C SER A 84 -12.36 7.83 11.53
N MET A 85 -13.29 8.52 10.86
CA MET A 85 -14.71 8.23 10.99
C MET A 85 -15.06 6.81 10.55
N ALA A 86 -14.46 6.30 9.48
CA ALA A 86 -14.74 4.94 9.03
C ALA A 86 -14.25 3.89 10.05
N LYS A 87 -13.07 4.10 10.63
CA LYS A 87 -12.50 3.23 11.69
C LYS A 87 -13.33 3.25 12.96
N GLU A 88 -13.74 4.44 13.42
CA GLU A 88 -14.63 4.59 14.58
C GLU A 88 -15.95 3.83 14.42
N GLN A 89 -16.38 3.65 13.16
CA GLN A 89 -17.60 2.94 12.81
C GLN A 89 -17.34 1.47 12.42
N GLY A 90 -16.14 0.95 12.66
CA GLY A 90 -15.80 -0.47 12.54
C GLY A 90 -15.08 -0.90 11.27
N LEU A 91 -14.78 0.01 10.33
CA LEU A 91 -14.00 -0.35 9.14
C LEU A 91 -12.55 -0.67 9.56
N GLN A 92 -12.11 -1.89 9.27
CA GLN A 92 -10.72 -2.29 9.50
C GLN A 92 -9.85 -1.71 8.38
N ILE A 93 -8.84 -0.93 8.76
CA ILE A 93 -7.85 -0.37 7.84
C ILE A 93 -6.47 -0.82 8.31
N ALA A 94 -5.78 -1.59 7.47
CA ALA A 94 -4.43 -2.05 7.73
C ALA A 94 -3.45 -0.87 7.91
N TYR A 95 -2.38 -1.11 8.67
CA TYR A 95 -1.44 -0.07 9.07
C TYR A 95 -0.75 0.61 7.88
N ASP A 96 -0.36 -0.16 6.88
CA ASP A 96 0.26 0.33 5.64
C ASP A 96 -0.70 1.16 4.79
N ILE A 97 -1.99 0.79 4.77
CA ILE A 97 -3.03 1.60 4.13
C ILE A 97 -3.21 2.90 4.90
N ASP A 98 -3.21 2.87 6.24
CA ASP A 98 -3.28 4.07 7.06
C ASP A 98 -2.11 5.04 6.81
N GLU A 99 -0.90 4.52 6.61
CA GLU A 99 0.26 5.34 6.22
C GLU A 99 0.05 6.02 4.86
N VAL A 100 -0.48 5.30 3.88
CA VAL A 100 -0.84 5.88 2.57
C VAL A 100 -1.86 7.01 2.74
N LEU A 101 -2.91 6.82 3.55
CA LEU A 101 -3.93 7.84 3.80
C LEU A 101 -3.33 9.09 4.48
N ARG A 102 -2.36 8.93 5.38
CA ARG A 102 -1.63 10.05 6.01
C ARG A 102 -0.78 10.81 4.99
N LEU A 103 -0.09 10.10 4.10
CA LEU A 103 0.69 10.72 3.03
C LEU A 103 -0.18 11.47 2.03
N MET A 104 -1.42 11.04 1.80
CA MET A 104 -2.35 11.74 0.92
C MET A 104 -2.79 13.11 1.48
N ASP A 105 -2.96 13.22 2.79
CA ASP A 105 -3.40 14.45 3.46
C ASP A 105 -2.21 15.38 3.76
N SER A 106 -1.01 14.83 3.97
CA SER A 106 0.21 15.63 4.11
C SER A 106 0.51 16.40 2.83
N ASP A 107 0.99 17.64 2.98
CA ASP A 107 1.48 18.49 1.90
C ASP A 107 0.46 18.84 0.79
N ASP A 108 -0.84 18.66 1.05
CA ASP A 108 -1.90 18.94 0.08
C ASP A 108 -1.68 18.18 -1.24
N ASN A 109 -1.17 16.94 -1.15
CA ASN A 109 -0.77 16.12 -2.30
C ASN A 109 -1.90 15.91 -3.31
N VAL A 110 -3.16 15.86 -2.84
CA VAL A 110 -4.34 15.84 -3.70
C VAL A 110 -4.45 17.12 -4.53
N MET A 111 -4.22 18.30 -3.95
CA MET A 111 -4.21 19.57 -4.68
C MET A 111 -2.98 19.69 -5.59
N ARG A 112 -1.80 19.23 -5.14
CA ARG A 112 -0.58 19.21 -5.95
C ARG A 112 -0.64 18.28 -7.16
N SER A 113 -1.42 17.20 -7.08
CA SER A 113 -1.69 16.38 -8.26
C SER A 113 -2.45 17.13 -9.37
N ARG A 114 -3.12 18.24 -9.02
CA ARG A 114 -3.91 19.07 -9.94
C ARG A 114 -3.21 20.35 -10.39
N TYR A 115 -2.22 20.83 -9.63
CA TYR A 115 -1.53 22.09 -9.89
C TYR A 115 -0.02 21.87 -9.91
N ILE A 116 0.65 22.43 -10.91
CA ILE A 116 2.12 22.40 -10.98
C ILE A 116 2.67 23.16 -9.77
N SER A 117 3.22 22.43 -8.82
CA SER A 117 3.89 22.97 -7.63
C SER A 117 5.31 22.44 -7.60
N THR A 118 6.30 23.33 -7.50
CA THR A 118 7.72 22.98 -7.42
C THR A 118 8.18 22.92 -5.95
N GLY A 119 8.92 21.89 -5.57
CA GLY A 119 9.46 21.73 -4.21
C GLY A 119 9.66 20.25 -3.84
N LEU A 120 10.39 19.99 -2.75
CA LEU A 120 10.47 18.65 -2.17
C LEU A 120 9.17 18.31 -1.45
N TYR A 121 8.63 17.13 -1.69
CA TYR A 121 7.44 16.63 -1.01
C TYR A 121 7.45 15.12 -0.92
N ASN A 122 6.80 14.60 0.12
CA ASN A 122 6.63 13.17 0.31
C ASN A 122 5.26 12.76 -0.23
N ALA A 123 5.21 11.83 -1.18
CA ALA A 123 3.98 11.27 -1.70
C ALA A 123 4.05 9.74 -1.70
N ALA A 124 2.88 9.10 -1.54
CA ALA A 124 2.77 7.67 -1.72
C ALA A 124 3.10 7.28 -3.17
N SER A 125 3.86 6.20 -3.35
CA SER A 125 4.12 5.63 -4.66
C SER A 125 2.83 5.13 -5.32
N GLU A 126 2.78 5.13 -6.65
CA GLU A 126 1.67 4.58 -7.43
C GLU A 126 1.25 3.18 -6.98
N ASP A 127 2.21 2.25 -6.83
CA ASP A 127 1.94 0.89 -6.37
C ASP A 127 1.23 0.86 -5.00
N ALA A 128 1.60 1.79 -4.10
CA ALA A 128 0.98 1.87 -2.78
C ALA A 128 -0.46 2.42 -2.84
N LEU A 129 -0.72 3.32 -3.81
CA LEU A 129 -2.06 3.86 -4.05
C LEU A 129 -2.97 2.84 -4.72
N SER A 130 -2.45 2.04 -5.64
CA SER A 130 -3.15 0.91 -6.24
C SER A 130 -3.54 -0.12 -5.19
N GLU A 131 -2.59 -0.55 -4.36
CA GLU A 131 -2.87 -1.50 -3.28
C GLU A 131 -3.87 -0.95 -2.25
N ALA A 132 -3.82 0.36 -1.94
CA ALA A 132 -4.83 0.98 -1.10
C ALA A 132 -6.23 0.95 -1.73
N CYS A 133 -6.34 1.20 -3.05
CA CYS A 133 -7.62 1.06 -3.76
C CYS A 133 -8.13 -0.38 -3.75
N LYS A 134 -7.25 -1.35 -3.98
CA LYS A 134 -7.58 -2.79 -3.95
C LYS A 134 -8.06 -3.24 -2.58
N TYR A 135 -7.34 -2.84 -1.53
CA TYR A 135 -7.71 -3.14 -0.15
C TYR A 135 -9.07 -2.53 0.20
N LEU A 136 -9.27 -1.24 -0.11
CA LEU A 136 -10.53 -0.56 0.20
C LEU A 136 -11.70 -1.11 -0.62
N ASP A 137 -11.49 -1.50 -1.88
CA ASP A 137 -12.49 -2.17 -2.71
C ASP A 137 -13.00 -3.45 -2.04
N ALA A 138 -12.07 -4.32 -1.61
CA ALA A 138 -12.39 -5.58 -0.96
C ALA A 138 -13.11 -5.35 0.37
N GLN A 139 -12.54 -4.54 1.26
CA GLN A 139 -13.10 -4.30 2.59
C GLN A 139 -14.45 -3.58 2.55
N VAL A 140 -14.56 -2.49 1.79
CA VAL A 140 -15.81 -1.75 1.66
C VAL A 140 -16.85 -2.57 0.92
N GLY A 141 -16.46 -3.33 -0.10
CA GLY A 141 -17.36 -4.23 -0.83
C GLY A 141 -17.98 -5.29 0.07
N VAL A 142 -17.17 -5.95 0.91
CA VAL A 142 -17.64 -6.91 1.91
C VAL A 142 -18.58 -6.24 2.91
N GLU A 143 -18.22 -5.08 3.46
CA GLU A 143 -19.05 -4.38 4.44
C GLU A 143 -20.38 -3.90 3.86
N LEU A 144 -20.40 -3.41 2.62
CA LEU A 144 -21.63 -3.05 1.93
C LEU A 144 -22.49 -4.29 1.61
N SER A 145 -21.86 -5.40 1.18
CA SER A 145 -22.56 -6.66 0.93
C SER A 145 -23.24 -7.22 2.19
N LYS A 146 -22.57 -7.16 3.36
CA LYS A 146 -23.14 -7.56 4.65
C LYS A 146 -24.40 -6.76 5.02
N ARG A 147 -24.53 -5.55 4.48
CA ARG A 147 -25.67 -4.64 4.69
C ARG A 147 -26.73 -4.75 3.57
N ASN A 148 -26.68 -5.83 2.78
CA ASN A 148 -27.60 -6.13 1.68
C ASN A 148 -27.56 -5.12 0.52
N PHE A 149 -26.47 -4.38 0.34
CA PHE A 149 -26.28 -3.61 -0.88
C PHE A 149 -25.88 -4.55 -2.04
N PRO A 150 -26.43 -4.34 -3.26
CA PRO A 150 -26.12 -5.16 -4.42
C PRO A 150 -24.73 -4.82 -4.97
N ILE A 151 -23.68 -5.36 -4.35
CA ILE A 151 -22.28 -5.18 -4.76
C ILE A 151 -21.80 -6.43 -5.47
N ARG A 152 -21.22 -6.27 -6.66
CA ARG A 152 -20.42 -7.33 -7.28
C ARG A 152 -19.07 -7.33 -6.62
N LEU A 153 -18.78 -8.32 -5.77
CA LEU A 153 -17.43 -8.51 -5.26
C LEU A 153 -16.51 -8.81 -6.44
N SER A 154 -15.36 -8.13 -6.48
CA SER A 154 -14.29 -8.46 -7.43
C SER A 154 -13.87 -9.91 -7.13
N GLU A 155 -13.66 -10.72 -8.17
CA GLU A 155 -13.01 -12.02 -7.95
C GLU A 155 -11.66 -11.75 -7.27
N PRO A 156 -11.25 -12.55 -6.26
CA PRO A 156 -9.96 -12.35 -5.64
C PRO A 156 -8.89 -12.54 -6.71
N MET A 157 -8.28 -11.44 -7.18
CA MET A 157 -7.10 -11.47 -8.04
C MET A 157 -6.02 -12.28 -7.33
N ARG A 158 -5.92 -13.58 -7.68
CA ARG A 158 -5.10 -14.60 -7.00
C ARG A 158 -5.17 -14.50 -5.47
N SER A 159 -6.33 -14.89 -4.95
CA SER A 159 -6.52 -15.55 -3.64
C SER A 159 -5.87 -14.86 -2.44
N GLU A 160 -6.62 -14.00 -1.73
CA GLU A 160 -6.30 -13.60 -0.35
C GLU A 160 -6.02 -14.83 0.53
N ALA A 161 -6.66 -15.97 0.29
CA ALA A 161 -6.37 -17.21 1.00
C ALA A 161 -4.93 -17.71 0.73
N ALA A 162 -4.41 -17.56 -0.48
CA ALA A 162 -3.03 -17.93 -0.80
C ALA A 162 -2.01 -16.95 -0.17
N GLN A 163 -2.35 -15.66 -0.08
CA GLN A 163 -1.50 -14.67 0.62
C GLN A 163 -1.53 -14.87 2.14
N VAL A 164 -2.69 -15.20 2.71
CA VAL A 164 -2.84 -15.52 4.14
C VAL A 164 -2.09 -16.82 4.47
N ASP A 165 -2.19 -17.84 3.62
CA ASP A 165 -1.44 -19.09 3.79
C ASP A 165 0.08 -18.86 3.63
N GLU A 166 0.51 -18.06 2.65
CA GLU A 166 1.93 -17.72 2.44
C GLU A 166 2.49 -16.93 3.64
N LEU A 167 1.76 -15.93 4.15
CA LEU A 167 2.16 -15.17 5.34
C LEU A 167 2.18 -16.03 6.60
N GLY A 168 1.20 -16.94 6.76
CA GLY A 168 1.15 -17.88 7.87
C GLY A 168 2.34 -18.84 7.86
N ASN A 169 2.73 -19.34 6.68
CA ASN A 169 3.92 -20.17 6.51
C ASN A 169 5.19 -19.38 6.85
N ILE A 170 5.31 -18.14 6.36
CA ILE A 170 6.47 -17.27 6.66
C ILE A 170 6.55 -16.96 8.16
N GLU A 171 5.42 -16.70 8.83
CA GLU A 171 5.37 -16.47 10.27
C GLU A 171 5.88 -17.68 11.06
N SER A 172 5.48 -18.90 10.66
CA SER A 172 6.00 -20.12 11.27
C SER A 172 7.50 -20.34 11.02
N ASP A 173 8.03 -19.87 9.89
CA ASP A 173 9.44 -19.99 9.53
C ASP A 173 10.35 -19.02 10.30
N LEU A 174 9.81 -17.92 10.86
CA LEU A 174 10.61 -16.91 11.58
C LEU A 174 11.39 -17.51 12.74
N ASP A 175 10.83 -18.50 13.43
CA ASP A 175 11.49 -19.18 14.54
C ASP A 175 12.66 -20.07 14.07
N SER A 176 12.58 -20.57 12.83
CA SER A 176 13.59 -21.42 12.21
C SER A 176 14.73 -20.66 11.53
N LEU A 177 14.72 -19.32 11.57
CA LEU A 177 15.77 -18.50 10.98
C LEU A 177 17.11 -18.74 11.68
N SER A 178 18.15 -18.96 10.88
CA SER A 178 19.53 -19.11 11.34
C SER A 178 20.05 -17.81 11.97
N ARG A 179 21.18 -17.90 12.68
CA ARG A 179 21.82 -16.74 13.29
C ARG A 179 22.12 -15.63 12.27
N LYS A 180 22.62 -15.99 11.09
CA LYS A 180 23.00 -15.03 10.04
C LYS A 180 21.77 -14.35 9.41
N GLU A 181 20.69 -15.11 9.22
CA GLU A 181 19.43 -14.56 8.73
C GLU A 181 18.80 -13.59 9.73
N ARG A 182 18.81 -13.94 11.02
CA ARG A 182 18.34 -13.06 12.11
C ARG A 182 19.17 -11.78 12.20
N GLU A 183 20.48 -11.86 11.97
CA GLU A 183 21.37 -10.70 11.90
C GLU A 183 21.00 -9.78 10.74
N ILE A 184 20.78 -10.33 9.53
CA ILE A 184 20.35 -9.56 8.35
C ILE A 184 19.01 -8.87 8.61
N VAL A 185 18.01 -9.61 9.10
CA VAL A 185 16.69 -9.06 9.42
C VAL A 185 16.79 -7.99 10.52
N GLY A 186 17.56 -8.24 11.57
CA GLY A 186 17.79 -7.30 12.66
C GLY A 186 18.42 -6.00 12.18
N TYR A 187 19.42 -6.07 11.30
CA TYR A 187 20.02 -4.91 10.65
C TYR A 187 18.98 -4.12 9.84
N LEU A 188 18.23 -4.79 8.95
CA LEU A 188 17.23 -4.15 8.11
C LEU A 188 16.19 -3.42 8.97
N LEU A 189 15.66 -4.08 10.01
CA LEU A 189 14.71 -3.49 10.95
C LEU A 189 15.30 -2.33 11.75
N HIS A 190 16.55 -2.43 12.19
CA HIS A 190 17.23 -1.36 12.93
C HIS A 190 17.36 -0.08 12.10
N HIS A 191 17.79 -0.22 10.84
CA HIS A 191 17.96 0.88 9.91
C HIS A 191 16.68 1.27 9.15
N ASN A 192 15.56 0.59 9.41
CA ASN A 192 14.29 0.74 8.69
C ASN A 192 14.46 0.63 7.16
N LEU A 193 15.33 -0.29 6.72
CA LEU A 193 15.66 -0.52 5.32
C LEU A 193 14.81 -1.65 4.75
N ARG A 194 13.83 -1.29 3.92
CA ARG A 194 13.03 -2.26 3.17
C ARG A 194 13.59 -2.54 1.77
N LEU A 195 14.32 -1.57 1.22
CA LEU A 195 14.98 -1.62 -0.09
C LEU A 195 16.49 -1.57 0.11
N PHE A 196 17.22 -2.45 -0.53
CA PHE A 196 18.68 -2.53 -0.44
C PHE A 196 19.26 -3.18 -1.71
N THR A 197 20.59 -3.29 -1.79
CA THR A 197 21.26 -3.96 -2.91
C THR A 197 22.07 -5.16 -2.41
N ALA A 198 22.12 -6.22 -3.21
CA ALA A 198 22.89 -7.42 -2.93
C ALA A 198 23.50 -7.98 -4.22
N ASP A 199 24.41 -8.94 -4.09
CA ASP A 199 24.83 -9.74 -5.24
C ASP A 199 23.64 -10.50 -5.85
N ALA A 200 23.75 -10.89 -7.13
CA ALA A 200 22.67 -11.54 -7.87
C ALA A 200 22.24 -12.89 -7.29
N ASP A 201 23.13 -13.57 -6.57
CA ASP A 201 22.84 -14.79 -5.81
C ASP A 201 22.27 -14.52 -4.41
N GLY A 202 22.23 -13.26 -3.99
CA GLY A 202 21.77 -12.80 -2.67
C GLY A 202 22.82 -12.91 -1.56
N GLY A 203 24.01 -13.44 -1.81
CA GLY A 203 25.02 -13.69 -0.79
C GLY A 203 24.47 -14.48 0.41
N TYR A 204 24.66 -13.97 1.63
CA TYR A 204 24.13 -14.56 2.86
C TYR A 204 22.60 -14.41 3.00
N ALA A 205 21.93 -13.62 2.15
CA ALA A 205 20.48 -13.50 2.11
C ALA A 205 19.80 -14.52 1.17
N ASN A 206 20.56 -15.41 0.53
CA ASN A 206 20.00 -16.38 -0.43
C ASN A 206 18.88 -17.26 0.15
N THR A 207 18.98 -17.68 1.42
CA THR A 207 17.96 -18.48 2.09
C THR A 207 16.71 -17.66 2.44
N LEU A 208 16.87 -16.36 2.74
CA LEU A 208 15.75 -15.43 2.90
C LEU A 208 15.02 -15.20 1.57
N ILE A 209 15.75 -15.21 0.45
CA ILE A 209 15.16 -15.16 -0.89
C ILE A 209 14.39 -16.46 -1.18
N ALA A 210 14.99 -17.61 -0.88
CA ALA A 210 14.34 -18.91 -1.08
C ALA A 210 13.06 -19.07 -0.24
N ARG A 211 13.01 -18.46 0.94
CA ARG A 211 11.83 -18.41 1.82
C ARG A 211 10.81 -17.32 1.45
N GLY A 212 11.08 -16.53 0.40
CA GLY A 212 10.19 -15.43 -0.03
C GLY A 212 10.19 -14.20 0.90
N ILE A 213 11.01 -14.18 1.95
CA ILE A 213 11.15 -13.05 2.88
C ILE A 213 11.76 -11.84 2.17
N ILE A 214 12.67 -12.09 1.23
CA ILE A 214 13.31 -11.08 0.38
C ILE A 214 13.02 -11.44 -1.07
N ARG A 215 12.83 -10.45 -1.93
CA ARG A 215 12.70 -10.66 -3.36
C ARG A 215 13.48 -9.64 -4.16
N VAL A 216 13.80 -10.00 -5.39
CA VAL A 216 14.39 -9.08 -6.37
C VAL A 216 13.38 -7.98 -6.71
N ALA A 217 13.83 -6.74 -6.62
CA ALA A 217 13.03 -5.53 -6.85
C ALA A 217 13.33 -4.87 -8.22
N LEU A 218 13.82 -5.66 -9.18
CA LEU A 218 14.13 -5.19 -10.53
C LEU A 218 12.87 -4.80 -11.28
N ARG A 219 12.92 -3.63 -11.93
CA ARG A 219 11.89 -3.20 -12.87
C ARG A 219 12.27 -3.60 -14.29
N HIS A 220 11.25 -3.87 -15.12
CA HIS A 220 11.48 -4.21 -16.52
C HIS A 220 12.26 -3.08 -17.23
N GLY A 221 13.38 -3.43 -17.86
CA GLY A 221 14.27 -2.49 -18.55
C GLY A 221 15.27 -1.76 -17.66
N GLN A 222 15.31 -2.05 -16.35
CA GLN A 222 16.31 -1.47 -15.45
C GLN A 222 17.69 -2.08 -15.69
N VAL A 223 18.69 -1.22 -15.91
CA VAL A 223 20.09 -1.61 -15.94
C VAL A 223 20.58 -1.78 -14.50
N TYR A 224 21.30 -2.86 -14.23
CA TYR A 224 21.86 -3.15 -12.90
C TYR A 224 23.22 -3.87 -13.03
N SER A 225 24.02 -3.81 -11.95
CA SER A 225 25.24 -4.60 -11.83
C SER A 225 24.92 -5.94 -11.14
N PRO A 226 25.52 -7.07 -11.55
CA PRO A 226 25.37 -8.34 -10.83
C PRO A 226 25.78 -8.29 -9.35
N SER A 227 26.61 -7.32 -8.95
CA SER A 227 26.99 -7.09 -7.55
C SER A 227 25.99 -6.23 -6.77
N ASP A 228 25.07 -5.55 -7.46
CA ASP A 228 24.20 -4.52 -6.90
C ASP A 228 22.78 -4.68 -7.44
N VAL A 229 22.25 -5.88 -7.31
CA VAL A 229 20.87 -6.22 -7.64
C VAL A 229 19.95 -5.59 -6.60
N PRO A 230 18.97 -4.76 -7.01
CA PRO A 230 17.95 -4.24 -6.11
C PRO A 230 17.12 -5.37 -5.50
N MET A 231 17.03 -5.37 -4.17
CA MET A 231 16.25 -6.31 -3.38
C MET A 231 15.25 -5.55 -2.51
N GLU A 232 14.14 -6.20 -2.20
CA GLU A 232 13.17 -5.68 -1.25
C GLU A 232 12.62 -6.75 -0.31
N VAL A 233 12.25 -6.31 0.90
CA VAL A 233 11.32 -7.05 1.75
C VAL A 233 9.89 -6.65 1.33
N PRO A 234 9.05 -7.61 0.88
CA PRO A 234 7.64 -7.34 0.58
C PRO A 234 6.91 -6.69 1.75
N ARG A 235 6.02 -5.73 1.48
CA ARG A 235 5.34 -4.94 2.53
C ARG A 235 4.59 -5.80 3.57
N PRO A 236 3.85 -6.87 3.21
CA PRO A 236 3.18 -7.70 4.21
C PRO A 236 4.17 -8.39 5.17
N ILE A 237 5.29 -8.87 4.62
CA ILE A 237 6.38 -9.49 5.39
C ILE A 237 7.10 -8.47 6.26
N TRP A 238 7.35 -7.26 5.74
CA TRP A 238 7.94 -6.17 6.51
C TRP A 238 7.11 -5.81 7.74
N THR A 239 5.78 -5.77 7.59
CA THR A 239 4.85 -5.54 8.70
C THR A 239 4.91 -6.67 9.73
N LEU A 240 4.98 -7.92 9.26
CA LEU A 240 5.14 -9.09 10.12
C LEU A 240 6.46 -9.03 10.91
N LEU A 241 7.59 -8.75 10.25
CA LEU A 241 8.90 -8.63 10.89
C LEU A 241 8.94 -7.49 11.91
N LYS A 242 8.28 -6.36 11.64
CA LYS A 242 8.15 -5.25 12.60
C LYS A 242 7.38 -5.64 13.86
N ARG A 243 6.38 -6.53 13.74
CA ARG A 243 5.60 -7.03 14.88
C ARG A 243 6.44 -7.90 15.81
N HIS A 244 7.35 -8.68 15.24
CA HIS A 244 8.24 -9.61 15.94
C HIS A 244 9.66 -9.06 16.13
N ARG A 245 9.80 -7.73 16.26
CA ARG A 245 11.11 -7.04 16.23
C ARG A 245 12.05 -7.54 17.34
N GLU A 246 11.49 -7.89 18.49
CA GLU A 246 12.18 -8.43 19.65
C GLU A 246 12.91 -9.76 19.37
N HIS A 247 12.51 -10.52 18.33
CA HIS A 247 13.17 -11.75 17.90
C HIS A 247 14.42 -11.50 17.05
N PHE A 248 14.68 -10.24 16.67
CA PHE A 248 15.75 -9.83 15.77
C PHE A 248 16.62 -8.74 16.41
N PRO A 249 17.34 -9.05 17.51
CA PRO A 249 18.22 -8.07 18.14
C PRO A 249 19.35 -7.69 17.18
N TYR A 250 19.57 -6.39 17.01
CA TYR A 250 20.70 -5.86 16.27
C TYR A 250 21.83 -5.49 17.23
N VAL A 251 23.02 -6.01 16.96
CA VAL A 251 24.26 -5.60 17.63
C VAL A 251 25.12 -4.90 16.59
N CYS A 252 25.48 -3.65 16.86
CA CYS A 252 26.34 -2.89 15.95
C CYS A 252 27.69 -3.58 15.81
N SER A 253 28.02 -3.99 14.58
CA SER A 253 29.33 -4.52 14.21
C SER A 253 30.15 -3.39 13.59
N ASP A 254 31.36 -3.14 14.10
CA ASP A 254 32.29 -2.15 13.54
C ASP A 254 32.91 -2.60 12.20
N HIS A 255 32.66 -3.84 11.78
CA HIS A 255 33.22 -4.42 10.57
C HIS A 255 32.13 -5.00 9.67
N ASP A 256 32.03 -4.36 8.50
CA ASP A 256 31.13 -4.61 7.37
C ASP A 256 29.68 -4.09 7.51
N PRO A 257 29.32 -2.98 6.82
CA PRO A 257 28.00 -2.36 6.95
C PRO A 257 26.86 -3.17 6.32
N ASP A 258 27.13 -4.18 5.48
CA ASP A 258 26.10 -4.93 4.75
C ASP A 258 26.14 -6.43 5.13
N PRO A 259 25.44 -6.87 6.19
CA PRO A 259 25.58 -8.24 6.72
C PRO A 259 25.15 -9.37 5.78
N TRP A 260 24.50 -9.04 4.66
CA TRP A 260 24.10 -9.99 3.61
C TRP A 260 25.17 -10.19 2.53
N ARG A 261 26.21 -9.34 2.45
CA ARG A 261 27.26 -9.49 1.44
C ARG A 261 28.29 -10.51 1.88
N VAL A 262 28.74 -11.32 0.92
CA VAL A 262 29.85 -12.27 1.13
C VAL A 262 31.14 -11.57 0.72
N GLY A 263 32.08 -11.42 1.66
CA GLY A 263 33.35 -10.75 1.43
C GLY A 263 34.16 -11.44 0.33
N PHE A 264 34.94 -10.68 -0.44
CA PHE A 264 35.73 -11.21 -1.57
C PHE A 264 36.63 -12.41 -1.18
N PHE A 265 37.20 -12.39 0.03
CA PHE A 265 38.06 -13.46 0.53
C PHE A 265 37.33 -14.74 0.94
N GLU A 266 36.00 -14.70 1.11
CA GLU A 266 35.18 -15.87 1.44
C GLU A 266 34.66 -16.59 0.19
N ARG A 267 34.87 -16.02 -1.01
CA ARG A 267 34.46 -16.60 -2.30
C ARG A 267 35.55 -17.41 -3.02
N LEU A 268 36.77 -17.47 -2.47
CA LEU A 268 37.93 -18.22 -2.98
C LEU A 268 38.05 -19.58 -2.31
#